data_AF-A0A7X6ZFM3-F1
#
_entry.id   AF-A0A7X6ZFM3-F1
#
_cell.length_a   1.000
_cell.length_b   1.000
_cell.length_c   1.000
_cell.angle_alpha   90.00
_cell.angle_beta   90.00
_cell.angle_gamma   90.00
#
_symmetry.space_group_name_H-M   'P 1'
#
loop_
_entity.id
_entity.type
_entity.pdbx_description
1 polymer ?
#
loop_
_entity_poly.entity_id
_entity_poly.type
_entity_poly.pdbx_seq_one_letter_code
_entity_poly.pdbx_strand_id
1 'polypeptide(L)'
;MKQVALRITWGLSSVAGQTLKHIYEVKVMEWEYVWDSIYFKEGEVQKDLLPTVVSAVELFKSSNVKNVLDLGCGTGRHSIFLANSGFAVTATDIS
;
A
#
# COMPACT_ATOMS: atom_id res chain seq x y z
N MET A 1 8.40 22.54 2.06
CA MET A 1 7.15 21.77 1.84
C MET A 1 7.23 20.47 2.62
N LYS A 2 6.18 20.07 3.37
CA LYS A 2 6.19 18.83 4.17
C LYS A 2 5.67 17.64 3.35
N GLN A 3 6.38 16.52 3.43
CA GLN A 3 6.06 15.26 2.75
C GLN A 3 5.94 14.16 3.81
N VAL A 4 5.02 13.22 3.60
CA VAL A 4 4.84 12.05 4.48
C VAL A 4 4.71 10.80 3.62
N ALA A 5 5.45 9.74 3.98
CA ALA A 5 5.32 8.43 3.39
C ALA A 5 4.49 7.54 4.33
N LEU A 6 3.39 6.99 3.84
CA LEU A 6 2.62 5.98 4.54
C LEU A 6 3.16 4.62 4.12
N ARG A 7 3.74 3.89 5.09
CA ARG A 7 4.12 2.49 4.90
C ARG A 7 3.05 1.62 5.54
N ILE A 8 2.18 1.05 4.72
CA ILE A 8 1.18 0.08 5.17
C ILE A 8 1.88 -1.28 5.21
N THR A 9 2.64 -1.55 6.27
CA THR A 9 3.24 -2.88 6.45
C THR A 9 2.17 -3.85 6.92
N TRP A 10 1.96 -4.91 6.15
CA TRP A 10 1.36 -6.14 6.63
C TRP A 10 2.28 -6.75 7.69
N GLY A 11 1.73 -7.08 8.87
CA GLY A 11 2.48 -7.71 9.95
C GLY A 11 2.95 -9.10 9.55
N LEU A 12 4.19 -9.21 9.09
CA LEU A 12 4.93 -10.45 9.03
C LEU A 12 6.19 -10.28 9.88
N SER A 13 6.26 -11.03 10.97
CA SER A 13 7.40 -11.15 11.86
C SER A 13 8.64 -11.64 11.09
N SER A 14 9.77 -10.99 11.33
CA SER A 14 11.05 -11.29 10.70
C SER A 14 11.66 -12.59 11.22
N VAL A 15 12.23 -13.41 10.34
CA VAL A 15 13.41 -14.24 10.68
C VAL A 15 14.44 -14.14 9.54
N ALA A 16 15.69 -14.21 9.98
CA ALA A 16 16.97 -13.85 9.38
C ALA A 16 17.30 -14.38 7.97
N GLY A 17 18.22 -13.67 7.33
CA GLY A 17 18.69 -13.92 5.98
C GLY A 17 19.65 -15.10 5.81
N GLN A 18 19.59 -15.72 4.63
CA GLN A 18 20.67 -15.79 3.64
C GLN A 18 20.14 -16.48 2.36
N THR A 19 20.74 -16.13 1.22
CA THR A 19 20.50 -16.62 -0.17
C THR A 19 19.48 -15.81 -0.99
N LEU A 20 19.86 -14.58 -1.34
CA LEU A 20 18.98 -13.51 -1.84
C LEU A 20 18.86 -13.39 -3.38
N LYS A 21 19.13 -14.42 -4.20
CA LYS A 21 18.93 -14.30 -5.66
C LYS A 21 17.91 -15.29 -6.24
N HIS A 22 18.12 -16.58 -6.01
CA HIS A 22 17.21 -17.60 -6.54
C HIS A 22 15.86 -17.65 -5.79
N ILE A 23 15.85 -17.28 -4.50
CA ILE A 23 14.62 -17.17 -3.70
C ILE A 23 13.75 -16.00 -4.17
N TYR A 24 14.33 -14.94 -4.75
CA TYR A 24 13.54 -13.79 -5.22
C TYR A 24 12.75 -14.12 -6.49
N GLU A 25 13.39 -14.70 -7.51
CA GLU A 25 12.67 -15.08 -8.75
C GLU A 25 11.58 -16.11 -8.50
N VAL A 26 11.83 -17.11 -7.65
CA VAL A 26 10.83 -18.13 -7.31
C VAL A 26 9.70 -17.56 -6.45
N LYS A 27 9.98 -16.64 -5.51
CA LYS A 27 8.91 -15.98 -4.74
C LYS A 27 8.06 -15.08 -5.62
N VAL A 28 8.66 -14.23 -6.46
CA VAL A 28 7.93 -13.24 -7.26
C VAL A 28 6.85 -13.92 -8.11
N MET A 29 7.16 -15.07 -8.72
CA MET A 29 6.18 -15.85 -9.49
C MET A 29 5.07 -16.50 -8.66
N GLU A 30 5.32 -16.88 -7.40
CA GLU A 30 4.26 -17.40 -6.51
C GLU A 30 3.33 -16.28 -6.01
N TRP A 31 3.85 -15.09 -5.72
CA TRP A 31 3.05 -14.00 -5.17
C TRP A 31 2.13 -13.38 -6.23
N GLU A 32 2.61 -13.11 -7.45
CA GLU A 32 1.77 -12.61 -8.55
C GLU A 32 0.61 -13.55 -8.83
N TYR A 33 0.86 -14.85 -8.94
CA TYR A 33 -0.19 -15.84 -9.22
C TYR A 33 -1.22 -15.96 -8.08
N VAL A 34 -0.78 -15.85 -6.82
CA VAL A 34 -1.68 -15.86 -5.66
C VAL A 34 -2.56 -14.61 -5.67
N TRP A 35 -2.00 -13.42 -5.88
CA TRP A 35 -2.77 -12.18 -5.92
C TRP A 35 -3.71 -12.14 -7.12
N ASP A 36 -3.26 -12.53 -8.30
CA ASP A 36 -4.11 -12.65 -9.50
C ASP A 36 -5.27 -13.60 -9.25
N SER A 37 -5.02 -14.75 -8.60
CA SER A 37 -6.08 -15.71 -8.29
C SER A 37 -7.11 -15.16 -7.30
N ILE A 38 -6.67 -14.34 -6.34
CA ILE A 38 -7.53 -13.72 -5.33
C ILE A 38 -8.34 -12.57 -5.95
N TYR A 39 -7.70 -11.69 -6.73
CA TYR A 39 -8.37 -10.61 -7.46
C TYR A 39 -9.38 -11.17 -8.48
N PHE A 40 -9.02 -12.25 -9.17
CA PHE A 40 -9.88 -12.91 -10.15
C PHE A 40 -11.08 -13.61 -9.51
N LYS A 41 -10.92 -14.22 -8.33
CA LYS A 41 -12.01 -14.95 -7.64
C LYS A 41 -12.91 -14.06 -6.78
N GLU A 42 -12.33 -13.09 -6.06
CA GLU A 42 -13.04 -12.32 -5.04
C GLU A 42 -13.22 -10.84 -5.40
N GLY A 43 -12.56 -10.35 -6.45
CA GLY A 43 -12.52 -8.92 -6.77
C GLY A 43 -11.76 -8.14 -5.71
N GLU A 44 -12.28 -6.98 -5.29
CA GLU A 44 -11.69 -6.24 -4.15
C GLU A 44 -11.94 -6.98 -2.83
N VAL A 45 -10.93 -7.72 -2.38
CA VAL A 45 -10.90 -8.51 -1.12
C VAL A 45 -11.00 -7.65 0.15
N GLN A 46 -10.67 -6.36 0.04
CA GLN A 46 -10.79 -5.40 1.13
C GLN A 46 -11.40 -4.11 0.60
N LYS A 47 -12.72 -4.02 0.70
CA LYS A 47 -13.50 -2.86 0.24
C LYS A 47 -13.38 -1.66 1.17
N ASP A 48 -13.06 -1.92 2.44
CA ASP A 48 -13.06 -0.88 3.46
C ASP A 48 -11.72 -0.17 3.59
N LEU A 49 -11.83 1.14 3.85
CA LEU A 49 -10.72 1.99 4.21
C LEU A 49 -10.17 1.59 5.58
N LEU A 50 -8.85 1.54 5.73
CA LEU A 50 -8.26 1.40 7.05
C LEU A 50 -8.65 2.63 7.92
N PRO A 51 -9.16 2.44 9.15
CA PRO A 51 -9.52 3.55 10.03
C PRO A 51 -8.35 4.51 10.32
N THR A 52 -7.13 4.00 10.25
CA THR A 52 -5.89 4.78 10.39
C THR A 52 -5.69 5.77 9.24
N VAL A 53 -6.02 5.39 8.00
CA VAL A 53 -5.95 6.27 6.82
C VAL A 53 -6.99 7.38 6.94
N VAL A 54 -8.20 7.04 7.40
CA VAL A 54 -9.26 8.03 7.66
C VAL A 54 -8.81 9.04 8.72
N SER A 55 -8.26 8.56 9.83
CA SER A 55 -7.78 9.43 10.92
C SER A 55 -6.56 10.28 10.52
N ALA A 56 -5.73 9.78 9.61
CA ALA A 56 -4.53 10.49 9.14
C ALA A 56 -4.87 11.77 8.36
N VAL A 57 -6.04 11.86 7.73
CA VAL A 57 -6.45 13.05 6.94
C VAL A 57 -6.40 14.32 7.78
N GLU A 58 -6.98 14.31 8.97
CA GLU A 58 -7.03 15.50 9.83
C GLU A 58 -5.64 15.87 10.38
N LEU A 59 -4.82 14.87 10.70
CA LEU A 59 -3.43 15.08 11.08
C LEU A 59 -2.61 15.71 9.93
N PHE A 60 -2.82 15.24 8.71
CA PHE A 60 -2.10 15.72 7.53
C PHE A 60 -2.53 17.15 7.15
N LYS A 61 -3.83 17.45 7.21
CA LYS A 61 -4.36 18.80 6.99
C LYS A 61 -3.82 19.79 8.01
N SER A 62 -3.89 19.47 9.30
CA SER A 62 -3.35 20.32 10.38
C SER A 62 -1.84 20.52 10.27
N SER A 63 -1.14 19.53 9.70
CA SER A 63 0.30 19.61 9.42
C SER A 63 0.66 20.28 8.09
N ASN A 64 -0.34 20.76 7.34
CA ASN A 64 -0.20 21.33 5.99
C ASN A 64 0.56 20.42 5.01
N VAL A 65 0.33 19.11 5.11
CA VAL A 65 0.82 18.12 4.14
C VAL A 65 0.09 18.34 2.81
N LYS A 66 0.83 18.26 1.71
CA LYS A 66 0.28 18.40 0.36
C LYS A 66 0.50 17.15 -0.49
N ASN A 67 1.63 16.48 -0.31
CA ASN A 67 2.01 15.30 -1.08
C ASN A 67 2.04 14.07 -0.18
N VAL A 68 1.42 12.98 -0.63
CA VAL A 68 1.38 11.69 0.08
C VAL A 68 1.88 10.59 -0.86
N LEU A 69 2.76 9.74 -0.34
CA LEU A 69 3.22 8.53 -1.03
C LEU A 69 2.55 7.29 -0.42
N ASP A 70 1.84 6.54 -1.26
CA ASP A 70 1.15 5.29 -0.92
C ASP A 70 1.93 4.11 -1.53
N LEU A 71 2.65 3.36 -0.69
CA LEU A 71 3.50 2.24 -1.08
C LEU A 71 2.78 0.91 -0.88
N GLY A 72 2.70 0.08 -1.93
CA GLY A 72 1.91 -1.15 -1.91
C GLY A 72 0.42 -0.83 -1.97
N CYS A 73 0.03 0.02 -2.93
CA CYS A 73 -1.32 0.58 -3.00
C CYS A 73 -2.38 -0.45 -3.42
N GLY A 74 -1.98 -1.60 -3.98
CA GLY A 74 -2.89 -2.60 -4.56
C GLY A 74 -3.83 -1.93 -5.57
N THR A 75 -5.15 -2.09 -5.36
CA THR A 75 -6.18 -1.45 -6.21
C THR A 75 -6.34 0.06 -6.00
N GLY A 76 -5.58 0.66 -5.09
CA GLY A 76 -5.52 2.12 -4.91
C GLY A 76 -6.62 2.72 -4.04
N ARG A 77 -7.41 1.91 -3.30
CA ARG A 77 -8.54 2.41 -2.50
C ARG A 77 -8.17 3.52 -1.52
N HIS A 78 -7.03 3.40 -0.85
CA HIS A 78 -6.51 4.43 0.06
C HIS A 78 -6.02 5.65 -0.70
N SER A 79 -5.35 5.44 -1.84
CA SER A 79 -4.84 6.49 -2.69
C SER A 79 -5.98 7.38 -3.21
N ILE A 80 -7.08 6.77 -3.67
CA ILE A 80 -8.27 7.49 -4.15
C ILE A 80 -8.91 8.30 -3.02
N PHE A 81 -9.08 7.70 -1.84
CA PHE A 81 -9.63 8.41 -0.69
C PHE A 81 -8.78 9.61 -0.26
N LEU A 82 -7.45 9.46 -0.24
CA LEU A 82 -6.52 10.54 0.08
C LEU A 82 -6.54 11.64 -1.00
N ALA A 83 -6.60 11.27 -2.28
CA ALA A 83 -6.72 12.23 -3.38
C ALA A 83 -8.02 13.05 -3.28
N ASN A 84 -9.15 12.37 -3.04
CA ASN A 84 -10.45 13.02 -2.82
C ASN A 84 -10.47 13.92 -1.57
N SER A 85 -9.59 13.65 -0.61
CA SER A 85 -9.39 14.48 0.59
C SER A 85 -8.53 15.74 0.34
N GLY A 86 -8.06 15.95 -0.90
CA GLY A 86 -7.32 17.14 -1.33
C GLY A 86 -5.79 17.02 -1.31
N PHE A 87 -5.26 15.80 -1.20
CA PHE A 87 -3.81 15.56 -1.28
C PHE A 87 -3.39 15.21 -2.71
N ALA A 88 -2.18 15.62 -3.09
CA ALA A 88 -1.51 15.08 -4.26
C ALA A 88 -0.90 13.73 -3.89
N VAL A 89 -1.42 12.64 -4.48
CA VAL A 89 -1.03 11.27 -4.11
C VAL A 89 -0.19 10.66 -5.22
N THR A 90 0.98 10.16 -4.85
CA THR A 90 1.75 9.21 -5.67
C THR A 90 1.51 7.83 -5.10
N ALA A 91 0.98 6.92 -5.91
CA ALA A 91 0.72 5.54 -5.53
C ALA A 91 1.57 4.60 -6.40
N THR A 92 2.19 3.60 -5.78
CA THR A 92 2.96 2.59 -6.51
C THR A 92 2.78 1.23 -5.88
N ASP A 93 2.64 0.23 -6.74
CA ASP A 93 2.72 -1.17 -6.41
C ASP A 93 3.79 -1.83 -7.30
N ILE A 94 4.25 -3.02 -6.91
CA ILE A 94 5.23 -3.79 -7.68
C ILE A 94 4.57 -4.86 -8.56
N SER A 95 3.26 -5.10 -8.39
CA SER A 95 2.41 -6.00 -9.20
C SER A 95 2.19 -5.50 -10.62
#